data_AF-A0A962N6I6-F1
#
_entry.id   AF-A0A962N6I6-F1
#
_cell.length_a   1.000
_cell.length_b   1.000
_cell.length_c   1.000
_cell.angle_alpha   90.00
_cell.angle_beta   90.00
_cell.angle_gamma   90.00
#
_symmetry.space_group_name_H-M   'P 1'
#
loop_
_entity.id
_entity.type
_entity.pdbx_description
1 polymer ?
#
loop_
_entity_poly.entity_id
_entity_poly.type
_entity_poly.pdbx_seq_one_letter_code
_entity_poly.pdbx_strand_id
1 'polypeptide(L)'
;YTYDAEGNQTWLYGQGAIDAQGTVTIDAYITNGARFGSAFNPADVNLVLWGTLTFRFNDCDHGTVTYFPTVTGFESGSLDIYRLTDIQGNRCRE
;
A
#
# COMPACT_ATOMS: atom_id res chain seq x y z
N TYR A 1 -2.79 4.67 -5.74
CA TYR A 1 -2.63 4.16 -7.11
C TYR A 1 -1.24 4.57 -7.58
N THR A 2 -0.61 3.77 -8.41
CA THR A 2 0.70 4.04 -9.04
C THR A 2 0.55 3.89 -10.56
N TYR A 3 1.66 3.99 -11.28
CA TYR A 3 1.72 3.73 -12.72
C TYR A 3 2.73 2.61 -13.00
N ASP A 4 2.42 1.74 -13.97
CA ASP A 4 3.40 0.78 -14.50
C ASP A 4 4.45 1.50 -15.38
N ALA A 5 5.40 0.74 -15.93
CA ALA A 5 6.46 1.29 -16.78
C ALA A 5 5.92 1.94 -18.06
N GLU A 6 4.74 1.53 -18.51
CA GLU A 6 4.03 2.06 -19.66
C GLU A 6 3.14 3.27 -19.31
N GLY A 7 3.07 3.66 -18.05
CA GLY A 7 2.27 4.80 -17.57
C GLY A 7 0.79 4.47 -17.32
N ASN A 8 0.38 3.20 -17.34
CA ASN A 8 -0.99 2.81 -17.02
C ASN A 8 -1.20 2.76 -15.51
N GLN A 9 -2.39 3.16 -15.09
CA GLN A 9 -2.78 3.14 -13.69
C GLN A 9 -2.77 1.71 -13.12
N THR A 10 -2.06 1.54 -12.01
CA THR A 10 -1.98 0.29 -11.25
C THR A 10 -2.44 0.52 -9.81
N TRP A 11 -3.18 -0.45 -9.27
CA TRP A 11 -3.59 -0.48 -7.88
C TRP A 11 -2.80 -1.55 -7.13
N LEU A 12 -2.21 -1.15 -5.99
CA LEU A 12 -1.52 -2.06 -5.09
C LEU A 12 -2.40 -2.29 -3.86
N TYR A 13 -2.49 -3.54 -3.43
CA TYR A 13 -3.18 -3.96 -2.23
C TYR A 13 -2.21 -4.73 -1.33
N GLY A 14 -2.19 -4.40 -0.05
CA GLY A 14 -1.45 -5.15 0.96
C GLY A 14 -2.09 -4.92 2.32
N GLN A 15 -1.92 -5.89 3.23
CA GLN A 15 -2.47 -5.82 4.57
C GLN A 15 -1.47 -6.35 5.58
N GLY A 16 -1.32 -5.64 6.70
CA GLY A 16 -0.46 -6.04 7.82
C GLY A 16 -0.79 -5.26 9.08
N ALA A 17 -0.20 -5.67 10.19
CA ALA A 17 -0.36 -5.01 11.48
C ALA A 17 0.87 -4.13 11.78
N ILE A 18 0.62 -2.93 12.29
CA ILE A 18 1.69 -2.04 12.79
C ILE A 18 2.22 -2.63 14.10
N ASP A 19 3.54 -2.72 14.20
CA ASP A 19 4.24 -3.16 15.41
C ASP A 19 4.30 -2.06 16.49
N ALA A 20 4.84 -2.41 17.66
CA ALA A 20 4.97 -1.47 18.77
C ALA A 20 5.95 -0.31 18.49
N GLN A 21 6.72 -0.38 17.41
CA GLN A 21 7.69 0.62 16.96
C GLN A 21 7.13 1.49 15.83
N GLY A 22 5.84 1.37 15.49
CA GLY A 22 5.21 2.16 14.42
C GLY A 22 5.61 1.71 13.02
N THR A 23 6.11 0.48 12.85
CA THR A 23 6.53 -0.08 11.57
C THR A 23 5.59 -1.19 11.12
N VAL A 24 5.35 -1.28 9.81
CA VAL A 24 4.70 -2.44 9.20
C VAL A 24 5.36 -2.77 7.88
N THR A 25 5.68 -4.04 7.69
CA THR A 25 6.16 -4.61 6.42
C THR A 25 5.06 -5.50 5.86
N ILE A 26 4.64 -5.23 4.63
CA ILE A 26 3.58 -5.96 3.94
C ILE A 26 4.02 -6.42 2.56
N ASP A 27 3.55 -7.61 2.18
CA ASP A 27 3.50 -7.96 0.77
C ASP A 27 2.40 -7.14 0.09
N ALA A 28 2.75 -6.56 -1.05
CA ALA A 28 1.84 -5.81 -1.90
C ALA A 28 1.57 -6.59 -3.19
N TYR A 29 0.33 -6.53 -3.64
CA TYR A 29 -0.21 -7.29 -4.76
C TYR A 29 -0.93 -6.38 -5.75
N ILE A 30 -0.84 -6.72 -7.03
CA ILE A 30 -1.76 -6.23 -8.06
C ILE A 30 -2.97 -7.18 -8.07
N THR A 31 -4.17 -6.63 -7.97
CA THR A 31 -5.42 -7.40 -7.99
C THR A 31 -6.13 -7.29 -9.34
N ASN A 32 -6.52 -8.40 -9.96
CA ASN A 32 -7.30 -8.40 -11.20
C ASN A 32 -8.27 -9.60 -11.31
N GLY A 33 -9.03 -9.64 -12.41
CA GLY A 33 -9.95 -10.74 -12.77
C GLY A 33 -11.39 -10.55 -12.28
N ALA A 34 -11.60 -10.40 -10.97
CA ALA A 34 -12.94 -10.28 -10.40
C ALA A 34 -13.65 -8.96 -10.71
N ARG A 35 -14.99 -8.98 -10.72
CA ARG A 35 -15.86 -7.81 -10.94
C ARG A 35 -16.61 -7.40 -9.69
N PHE A 36 -16.98 -6.13 -9.60
CA PHE A 36 -17.78 -5.61 -8.49
C PHE A 36 -19.27 -5.99 -8.61
N GLY A 37 -19.95 -6.08 -7.47
CA GLY A 37 -21.41 -6.24 -7.39
C GLY A 37 -21.90 -7.67 -7.60
N SER A 38 -23.07 -7.83 -8.20
CA SER A 38 -23.72 -9.14 -8.40
C SER A 38 -22.93 -10.09 -9.31
N ALA A 39 -21.95 -9.58 -10.06
CA ALA A 39 -21.04 -10.36 -10.89
C ALA A 39 -19.75 -10.76 -10.15
N PHE A 40 -19.64 -10.49 -8.84
CA PHE A 40 -18.48 -10.91 -8.05
C PHE A 40 -18.45 -12.43 -7.92
N ASN A 41 -17.29 -12.99 -8.25
CA ASN A 41 -16.97 -14.39 -8.05
C ASN A 41 -15.57 -14.47 -7.43
N PRO A 42 -15.41 -15.04 -6.22
CA PRO A 42 -14.11 -15.12 -5.56
C PRO A 42 -13.10 -15.98 -6.33
N ALA A 43 -13.55 -16.93 -7.15
CA ALA A 43 -12.65 -17.75 -7.97
C ALA A 43 -11.97 -16.95 -9.10
N ASP A 44 -12.50 -15.78 -9.44
CA ASP A 44 -11.93 -14.90 -10.46
C ASP A 44 -10.92 -13.91 -9.86
N VAL A 45 -10.74 -13.89 -8.53
CA VAL A 45 -9.78 -13.00 -7.88
C VAL A 45 -8.36 -13.52 -8.09
N ASN A 46 -7.56 -12.74 -8.79
CA ASN A 46 -6.14 -13.02 -8.99
C ASN A 46 -5.29 -11.98 -8.25
N LEU A 47 -4.35 -12.47 -7.43
CA LEU A 47 -3.38 -11.67 -6.69
C LEU A 47 -1.98 -11.94 -7.25
N VAL A 48 -1.40 -10.96 -7.93
CA VAL A 48 -0.04 -11.04 -8.45
C VAL A 48 0.87 -10.29 -7.49
N LEU A 49 1.88 -10.97 -6.91
CA LEU A 49 2.85 -10.33 -6.03
C LEU A 49 3.56 -9.21 -6.79
N TRP A 50 3.41 -7.98 -6.29
CA TRP A 50 4.12 -6.81 -6.81
C TRP A 50 5.48 -6.66 -6.14
N GLY A 51 5.56 -6.91 -4.83
CA GLY A 51 6.78 -6.78 -4.02
C GLY A 51 6.45 -6.48 -2.56
N THR A 52 7.37 -5.84 -1.86
CA THR A 52 7.23 -5.52 -0.44
C THR A 52 7.16 -4.01 -0.21
N LEU A 53 6.28 -3.58 0.69
CA LEU A 53 6.19 -2.21 1.20
C LEU A 53 6.50 -2.20 2.70
N THR A 54 7.34 -1.27 3.14
CA THR A 54 7.59 -1.02 4.56
C THR A 54 7.19 0.40 4.89
N PHE A 55 6.20 0.55 5.76
CA PHE A 55 5.79 1.82 6.32
C PHE A 55 6.43 2.01 7.68
N ARG A 56 6.96 3.20 7.94
CA ARG A 56 7.46 3.61 9.25
C ARG A 56 6.84 4.96 9.60
N PHE A 57 6.06 4.99 10.66
CA PHE A 57 5.48 6.23 11.18
C PHE A 57 6.42 6.80 12.25
N ASN A 58 6.94 7.99 12.01
CA ASN A 58 7.90 8.65 12.91
C ASN A 58 7.19 9.41 14.02
N ASP A 59 6.02 9.95 13.69
CA ASP A 59 5.07 10.56 14.59
C ASP A 59 3.67 10.41 13.98
N CYS A 60 2.69 11.12 14.50
CA CYS A 60 1.31 10.98 14.05
C CYS A 60 0.95 11.67 12.75
N ASP A 61 1.80 12.56 12.28
CA ASP A 61 1.58 13.33 11.07
C ASP A 61 2.63 13.02 9.99
N HIS A 62 3.72 12.30 10.31
CA HIS A 62 4.82 11.99 9.39
C HIS A 62 5.21 10.51 9.39
N GLY A 63 5.60 10.03 8.22
CA GLY A 63 6.21 8.72 8.06
C GLY A 63 6.98 8.59 6.76
N THR A 64 7.54 7.41 6.54
CA THR A 64 8.26 7.06 5.33
C THR A 64 7.78 5.70 4.84
N VAL A 65 7.65 5.56 3.53
CA VAL A 65 7.35 4.29 2.85
C VAL A 65 8.55 3.91 2.02
N THR A 66 9.16 2.76 2.31
CA THR A 66 10.15 2.14 1.42
C THR A 66 9.52 0.97 0.68
N TYR A 67 9.94 0.76 -0.56
CA TYR A 67 9.32 -0.26 -1.40
C TYR A 67 10.35 -0.99 -2.26
N PHE A 68 10.12 -2.30 -2.39
CA PHE A 68 10.99 -3.24 -3.11
C PHE A 68 10.12 -4.07 -4.07
N PRO A 69 9.87 -3.57 -5.29
CA PRO A 69 9.13 -4.30 -6.31
C PRO A 69 9.92 -5.52 -6.77
N THR A 70 9.20 -6.58 -7.12
CA THR A 70 9.72 -7.82 -7.74
C THR A 70 9.28 -7.96 -9.20
N VAL A 71 8.26 -7.20 -9.61
CA VAL A 71 7.78 -7.13 -10.99
C VAL A 71 8.63 -6.19 -11.83
N THR A 72 8.78 -6.50 -13.12
CA THR A 72 9.52 -5.67 -14.07
C THR A 72 8.84 -4.31 -14.27
N GLY A 73 9.65 -3.26 -14.50
CA GLY A 73 9.14 -1.92 -14.78
C GLY A 73 8.99 -1.01 -13.56
N PHE A 74 9.29 -1.51 -12.37
CA PHE A 74 9.31 -0.72 -11.14
C PHE A 74 10.70 -0.78 -10.51
N GLU A 75 11.19 0.37 -10.05
CA GLU A 75 12.44 0.45 -9.29
C GLU A 75 12.13 0.53 -7.80
N SER A 76 13.07 0.07 -6.96
CA SER A 76 12.96 0.25 -5.50
C SER A 76 13.13 1.72 -5.13
N GLY A 77 12.47 2.16 -4.07
CA GLY A 77 12.52 3.56 -3.68
C GLY A 77 11.95 3.85 -2.30
N SER A 78 11.84 5.15 -2.02
CA SER A 78 11.33 5.68 -0.75
C SER A 78 10.52 6.94 -0.99
N LEU A 79 9.46 7.11 -0.20
CA LEU A 79 8.59 8.28 -0.21
C LEU A 79 8.33 8.74 1.21
N ASP A 80 8.46 10.04 1.46
CA ASP A 80 7.96 10.64 2.69
C ASP A 80 6.45 10.86 2.57
N ILE A 81 5.74 10.49 3.62
CA ILE A 81 4.28 10.61 3.72
C ILE A 81 3.92 11.52 4.88
N TYR A 82 2.86 12.30 4.68
CA TYR A 82 2.35 13.24 5.66
C TYR A 82 0.83 13.13 5.74
N ARG A 83 0.29 13.36 6.94
CA ARG A 83 -1.15 13.31 7.19
C ARG A 83 -1.84 14.51 6.53
N LEU A 84 -2.83 14.23 5.68
CA LEU A 84 -3.59 15.27 4.98
C LEU A 84 -4.84 15.76 5.74
N THR A 85 -5.40 14.90 6.59
CA THR A 85 -6.67 15.19 7.30
C THR A 85 -6.63 14.64 8.71
N ASP A 86 -7.20 15.38 9.66
CA ASP A 86 -7.45 14.92 11.02
C ASP A 86 -8.93 14.98 11.38
N ILE A 87 -9.34 14.14 12.33
CA ILE A 87 -10.66 14.23 12.94
C ILE A 87 -10.53 15.17 14.13
N GLN A 88 -11.35 16.22 14.18
CA GLN A 88 -11.39 17.12 15.33
C GLN A 88 -11.58 16.32 16.63
N GLY A 89 -10.69 16.57 17.60
CA GLY A 89 -10.75 15.93 18.92
C GLY A 89 -10.00 14.59 19.03
N ASN A 90 -9.60 13.97 17.91
CA ASN A 90 -8.81 12.75 17.87
C ASN A 90 -7.45 13.00 17.21
N ARG A 91 -6.69 13.92 17.79
CA ARG A 91 -5.24 13.91 17.58
C ARG A 91 -4.70 12.69 18.31
N CYS A 92 -3.76 11.98 17.69
CA CYS A 92 -3.01 10.98 18.41
C CYS A 92 -2.56 11.57 19.74
N ARG A 93 -2.93 10.93 20.84
CA ARG A 93 -2.34 11.22 22.12
C ARG A 93 -1.12 10.34 22.25
N GLU A 94 0.02 10.96 22.56
CA GLU A 94 1.17 10.28 23.14
C GLU A 94 0.79 9.67 24.50
#